data_AF-A0A5C8ZEY7-F1
#
_entry.id   AF-A0A5C8ZEY7-F1
#
_cell.length_a   1.000
_cell.length_b   1.000
_cell.length_c   1.000
_cell.angle_alpha   90.00
_cell.angle_beta   90.00
_cell.angle_gamma   90.00
#
_symmetry.space_group_name_H-M   'P 1'
#
loop_
_entity.id
_entity.type
_entity.pdbx_description
1 polymer ?
#
loop_
_entity_poly.entity_id
_entity_poly.type
_entity_poly.pdbx_seq_one_letter_code
_entity_poly.pdbx_strand_id
1 'polypeptide(L)'
;MGEQQDHRQPVVAVINADRDHMAVWWVALDGNAGVSRMAGAWVVPTDPAHLAKLVAGRYLLVCPGAQALVAAADLPELPGVDIDACQAEVLSERDALQAVHEDYVAGLPTARAKTIVDPQWPTPPRPINHSTESAPSPTASEAAAATDEDGASVLTVDTLRVARWVERLGTCWEALEVVRISRKHLRAARDHEARPFPIRLTEPAAA
;
A
#
# COMPACT_ATOMS: atom_id res chain seq x y z
N MET A 1 27.38 -7.25 1.77
CA MET A 1 26.19 -7.68 1.01
C MET A 1 25.40 -6.41 0.75
N GLY A 2 25.60 -5.77 -0.40
CA GLY A 2 24.96 -4.49 -0.70
C GLY A 2 23.53 -4.76 -1.16
N GLU A 3 22.55 -4.23 -0.44
CA GLU A 3 21.17 -4.15 -0.95
C GLU A 3 21.21 -3.40 -2.28
N GLN A 4 20.89 -4.10 -3.38
CA GLN A 4 20.55 -3.44 -4.63
C GLN A 4 19.31 -2.61 -4.32
N GLN A 5 19.48 -1.30 -4.21
CA GLN A 5 18.35 -0.37 -4.15
C GLN A 5 17.58 -0.53 -5.46
N ASP A 6 16.38 -1.09 -5.38
CA ASP A 6 15.43 -1.12 -6.48
C ASP A 6 15.03 0.33 -6.77
N HIS A 7 15.47 0.86 -7.93
CA HIS A 7 15.20 2.25 -8.33
C HIS A 7 13.79 2.40 -8.93
N ARG A 8 12.95 1.36 -8.88
CA ARG A 8 11.55 1.46 -9.27
C ARG A 8 10.85 2.49 -8.38
N GLN A 9 10.02 3.33 -9.00
CA GLN A 9 9.09 4.13 -8.22
C GLN A 9 8.19 3.17 -7.43
N PRO A 10 7.91 3.44 -6.14
CA PRO A 10 7.09 2.58 -5.29
C PRO A 10 5.62 2.73 -5.65
N VAL A 11 5.30 2.32 -6.88
CA VAL A 11 3.97 2.34 -7.49
C VAL A 11 3.50 0.91 -7.61
N VAL A 12 2.38 0.62 -6.95
CA VAL A 12 1.69 -0.66 -7.01
C VAL A 12 0.61 -0.59 -8.08
N ALA A 13 0.67 -1.49 -9.05
CA ALA A 13 -0.42 -1.78 -9.96
C ALA A 13 -1.36 -2.80 -9.31
N VAL A 14 -2.53 -2.34 -8.89
CA VAL A 14 -3.62 -3.20 -8.43
C VAL A 14 -4.37 -3.72 -9.65
N ILE A 15 -4.42 -5.04 -9.81
CA ILE A 15 -4.98 -5.69 -10.99
C ILE A 15 -6.12 -6.59 -10.54
N ASN A 16 -7.29 -6.41 -11.15
CA ASN A 16 -8.40 -7.34 -11.04
C ASN A 16 -8.95 -7.65 -12.44
N ALA A 17 -9.62 -8.77 -12.60
CA ALA A 17 -10.24 -9.12 -13.87
C ALA A 17 -11.47 -10.00 -13.66
N ASP A 18 -12.37 -9.95 -14.64
CA ASP A 18 -13.40 -10.94 -14.87
C ASP A 18 -13.13 -11.65 -16.23
N ARG A 19 -14.16 -12.31 -16.80
CA ARG A 19 -14.00 -13.00 -18.09
C ARG A 19 -13.68 -12.06 -19.24
N ASP A 20 -14.32 -10.90 -19.26
CA ASP A 20 -14.41 -10.02 -20.43
C ASP A 20 -13.60 -8.73 -20.24
N HIS A 21 -13.40 -8.30 -18.99
CA HIS A 21 -12.74 -7.05 -18.65
C HIS A 21 -11.62 -7.24 -17.61
N MET A 22 -10.66 -6.32 -17.66
CA MET A 22 -9.66 -6.12 -16.63
C MET A 22 -9.69 -4.68 -16.12
N ALA A 23 -9.40 -4.54 -14.83
CA ALA A 23 -9.30 -3.29 -14.12
C ALA A 23 -7.87 -3.14 -13.57
N VAL A 24 -7.22 -2.02 -13.86
CA VAL A 24 -5.86 -1.71 -13.41
C VAL A 24 -5.85 -0.33 -12.76
N TRP A 25 -5.38 -0.25 -11.52
CA TRP A 25 -5.20 0.99 -10.78
C TRP A 25 -3.75 1.15 -10.33
N TRP A 26 -3.17 2.32 -10.55
CA TRP A 26 -1.82 2.63 -10.06
C TRP A 26 -1.89 3.44 -8.78
N VAL A 27 -1.19 2.95 -7.75
CA VAL A 27 -1.13 3.55 -6.43
C VAL A 27 0.32 3.81 -6.03
N ALA A 28 0.72 5.08 -5.92
CA ALA A 28 2.01 5.47 -5.37
C ALA A 28 1.98 5.37 -3.83
N LEU A 29 2.93 4.64 -3.27
CA LEU A 29 3.07 4.45 -1.82
C LEU A 29 3.82 5.61 -1.16
N ASP A 30 4.75 6.24 -1.89
CA ASP A 30 5.50 7.41 -1.41
C ASP A 30 4.87 8.72 -1.92
N GLY A 31 4.67 9.67 -1.01
CA GLY A 31 4.07 10.99 -1.26
C GLY A 31 5.02 11.98 -1.93
N ASN A 32 6.28 11.61 -2.11
CA ASN A 32 7.31 12.45 -2.73
C ASN A 32 7.29 12.41 -4.27
N ALA A 33 6.35 11.68 -4.87
CA ALA A 33 6.29 11.50 -6.32
C ALA A 33 5.77 12.73 -7.09
N GLY A 34 5.31 13.79 -6.41
CA GLY A 34 4.76 15.00 -7.06
C GLY A 34 3.47 14.76 -7.87
N VAL A 35 2.87 13.58 -7.72
CA VAL A 35 1.64 13.15 -8.38
C VAL A 35 0.63 12.67 -7.33
N SER A 36 -0.66 12.72 -7.68
CA SER A 36 -1.71 12.07 -6.89
C SER A 36 -1.35 10.61 -6.62
N ARG A 37 -1.52 10.13 -5.38
CA ARG A 37 -1.27 8.71 -5.03
C ARG A 37 -2.02 7.77 -5.95
N MET A 38 -3.27 8.12 -6.28
CA MET A 38 -4.02 7.48 -7.36
C MET A 38 -3.53 8.05 -8.69
N ALA A 39 -2.56 7.38 -9.31
CA ALA A 39 -1.80 7.90 -10.44
C ALA A 39 -2.37 7.53 -11.82
N GLY A 40 -3.27 6.54 -11.89
CA GLY A 40 -3.93 6.11 -13.12
C GLY A 40 -4.95 4.99 -12.90
N ALA A 41 -5.93 4.91 -13.78
CA ALA A 41 -7.03 3.95 -13.71
C ALA A 41 -7.48 3.55 -15.13
N TRP A 42 -7.61 2.24 -15.36
CA TRP A 42 -8.08 1.68 -16.63
C TRP A 42 -9.07 0.55 -16.36
N VAL A 43 -10.18 0.56 -17.10
CA VAL A 43 -11.12 -0.56 -17.20
C VAL A 43 -11.27 -0.83 -18.69
N VAL A 44 -10.75 -1.97 -19.14
CA VAL A 44 -10.61 -2.29 -20.56
C VAL A 44 -10.90 -3.77 -20.78
N PRO A 45 -11.20 -4.20 -22.01
CA PRO A 45 -11.32 -5.62 -22.32
C PRO A 45 -10.06 -6.40 -21.91
N THR A 46 -10.24 -7.65 -21.51
CA THR A 46 -9.15 -8.54 -21.12
C THR A 46 -8.18 -8.75 -22.29
N ASP A 47 -6.95 -8.23 -22.15
CA ASP A 47 -5.88 -8.35 -23.14
C ASP A 47 -4.52 -8.50 -22.41
N PRO A 48 -3.91 -9.70 -22.42
CA PRO A 48 -2.63 -9.95 -21.76
C PRO A 48 -1.49 -9.03 -22.24
N ALA A 49 -1.45 -8.72 -23.54
CA ALA A 49 -0.40 -7.87 -24.11
C ALA A 49 -0.57 -6.40 -23.72
N HIS A 50 -1.82 -5.94 -23.58
CA HIS A 50 -2.12 -4.62 -23.05
C HIS A 50 -1.82 -4.54 -21.55
N LEU A 51 -2.14 -5.59 -20.78
CA LEU A 51 -1.81 -5.65 -19.35
C LEU A 51 -0.31 -5.45 -19.13
N ALA A 52 0.54 -6.20 -19.86
CA ALA A 52 1.99 -6.10 -19.75
C ALA A 52 2.52 -4.66 -19.93
N LYS A 53 1.93 -3.90 -20.87
CA LYS A 53 2.28 -2.49 -21.10
C LYS A 53 1.84 -1.60 -19.93
N LEU A 54 0.66 -1.83 -19.37
CA LEU A 54 0.13 -1.05 -18.25
C LEU A 54 0.96 -1.27 -16.97
N VAL A 55 1.46 -2.47 -16.74
CA VAL A 55 2.14 -2.80 -15.47
C VAL A 55 3.66 -2.75 -15.53
N ALA A 56 4.23 -2.46 -16.71
CA ALA A 56 5.67 -2.39 -16.91
C ALA A 56 6.36 -1.45 -15.90
N GLY A 57 7.39 -1.99 -15.22
CA GLY A 57 8.20 -1.26 -14.24
C GLY A 57 7.53 -1.00 -12.89
N ARG A 58 6.40 -1.66 -12.59
CA ARG A 58 5.64 -1.48 -11.35
C ARG A 58 5.65 -2.75 -10.50
N TYR A 59 5.36 -2.56 -9.23
CA TYR A 59 5.02 -3.63 -8.32
C TYR A 59 3.61 -4.14 -8.60
N LEU A 60 3.37 -5.45 -8.47
CA LEU A 60 2.08 -6.05 -8.80
C LEU A 60 1.31 -6.43 -7.54
N LEU A 61 0.05 -6.00 -7.45
CA LEU A 61 -0.92 -6.56 -6.50
C LEU A 61 -2.05 -7.23 -7.30
N VAL A 62 -1.98 -8.56 -7.39
CA VAL A 62 -2.87 -9.37 -8.24
C VAL A 62 -4.04 -9.86 -7.41
N CYS A 63 -5.23 -9.32 -7.67
CA CYS A 63 -6.47 -9.82 -7.06
C CYS A 63 -6.81 -11.23 -7.60
N PRO A 64 -7.58 -12.05 -6.85
CA PRO A 64 -7.91 -13.41 -7.26
C PRO A 64 -8.48 -13.54 -8.67
N GLY A 65 -9.32 -12.60 -9.11
CA GLY A 65 -9.90 -12.59 -10.45
C GLY A 65 -8.90 -12.41 -11.59
N ALA A 66 -7.75 -11.79 -11.32
CA ALA A 66 -6.72 -11.49 -12.33
C ALA A 66 -5.62 -12.56 -12.46
N GLN A 67 -5.62 -13.61 -11.63
CA GLN A 67 -4.54 -14.61 -11.58
C GLN A 67 -4.30 -15.28 -12.95
N ALA A 68 -5.36 -15.74 -13.61
CA ALA A 68 -5.26 -16.38 -14.92
C ALA A 68 -4.77 -15.42 -16.02
N LEU A 69 -5.19 -14.17 -15.96
CA LEU A 69 -4.78 -13.13 -16.91
C LEU A 69 -3.30 -12.79 -16.75
N VAL A 70 -2.82 -12.62 -15.51
CA VAL A 70 -1.41 -12.35 -15.22
C VAL A 70 -0.53 -13.52 -15.66
N ALA A 71 -0.96 -14.77 -15.43
CA ALA A 71 -0.26 -15.95 -15.93
C ALA A 71 -0.19 -15.97 -17.47
N ALA A 72 -1.28 -15.60 -18.15
CA ALA A 72 -1.32 -15.53 -19.62
C ALA A 72 -0.50 -14.35 -20.20
N ALA A 73 -0.30 -13.29 -19.42
CA ALA A 73 0.48 -12.12 -19.83
C ALA A 73 1.99 -12.34 -19.72
N ASP A 74 2.44 -13.47 -19.14
CA ASP A 74 3.85 -13.84 -18.97
C ASP A 74 4.66 -12.69 -18.38
N LEU A 75 4.36 -12.34 -17.12
CA LEU A 75 4.98 -11.24 -16.38
C LEU A 75 6.05 -11.69 -15.35
N PRO A 76 6.96 -12.64 -15.64
CA PRO A 76 7.78 -13.30 -14.62
C PRO A 76 8.80 -12.38 -13.95
N GLU A 77 9.12 -11.23 -14.54
CA GLU A 77 10.14 -10.30 -14.02
C GLU A 77 9.58 -9.21 -13.10
N LEU A 78 8.24 -9.09 -13.00
CA LEU A 78 7.61 -8.04 -12.21
C LEU A 78 7.35 -8.53 -10.78
N PRO A 79 7.87 -7.85 -9.76
CA PRO A 79 7.75 -8.30 -8.39
C PRO A 79 6.31 -8.16 -7.88
N GLY A 80 5.76 -9.26 -7.37
CA GLY A 80 4.52 -9.24 -6.61
C GLY A 80 4.72 -8.60 -5.24
N VAL A 81 3.74 -7.85 -4.76
CA VAL A 81 3.73 -7.24 -3.42
C VAL A 81 2.87 -8.06 -2.48
N ASP A 82 3.46 -8.43 -1.35
CA ASP A 82 2.74 -9.00 -0.23
C ASP A 82 2.22 -7.85 0.63
N ILE A 83 0.96 -7.51 0.41
CA ILE A 83 0.37 -6.32 1.02
C ILE A 83 0.08 -6.51 2.52
N ASP A 84 -0.18 -7.74 2.95
CA ASP A 84 -0.37 -8.07 4.36
C ASP A 84 0.98 -8.02 5.09
N ALA A 85 2.06 -8.50 4.48
CA ALA A 85 3.41 -8.34 5.01
C ALA A 85 3.84 -6.87 5.05
N CYS A 86 3.51 -6.05 4.05
CA CYS A 86 3.73 -4.60 4.09
C CYS A 86 3.01 -3.95 5.27
N GLN A 87 1.75 -4.32 5.51
CA GLN A 87 0.98 -3.80 6.64
C GLN A 87 1.57 -4.23 7.97
N ALA A 88 1.97 -5.50 8.11
CA ALA A 88 2.61 -6.03 9.29
C ALA A 88 3.92 -5.29 9.60
N GLU A 89 4.69 -4.93 8.56
CA GLU A 89 5.91 -4.15 8.71
C GLU A 89 5.62 -2.73 9.24
N VAL A 90 4.61 -2.05 8.69
CA VAL A 90 4.18 -0.72 9.18
C VAL A 90 3.73 -0.78 10.63
N LEU A 91 3.02 -1.84 11.03
CA LEU A 91 2.61 -2.06 12.43
C LEU A 91 3.83 -2.33 13.32
N SER A 92 4.75 -3.19 12.88
CA SER A 92 5.95 -3.52 13.64
C SER A 92 6.83 -2.28 13.87
N GLU A 93 6.97 -1.42 12.86
CA GLU A 93 7.73 -0.17 13.00
C GLU A 93 7.06 0.80 13.98
N ARG A 94 5.72 0.94 13.92
CA ARG A 94 4.98 1.74 14.90
C ARG A 94 5.24 1.26 16.32
N ASP A 95 5.17 -0.05 16.54
CA ASP A 95 5.33 -0.65 17.86
C ASP A 95 6.79 -0.50 18.35
N ALA A 96 7.77 -0.63 17.46
CA ALA A 96 9.17 -0.35 17.77
C ALA A 96 9.40 1.11 18.19
N LEU A 97 8.80 2.08 17.47
CA LEU A 97 8.89 3.49 17.82
C LEU A 97 8.18 3.80 19.15
N GLN A 98 7.09 3.12 19.45
CA GLN A 98 6.42 3.21 20.75
C GLN A 98 7.34 2.71 21.88
N ALA A 99 8.01 1.57 21.70
CA ALA A 99 8.97 1.06 22.68
C ALA A 99 10.12 2.06 22.94
N VAL A 100 10.69 2.66 21.88
CA VAL A 100 11.71 3.71 22.02
C VAL A 100 11.18 4.93 22.78
N HIS A 101 9.92 5.31 22.56
CA HIS A 101 9.29 6.39 23.32
C HIS A 101 9.20 6.06 24.81
N GLU A 102 8.73 4.86 25.14
CA GLU A 102 8.56 4.39 26.52
C GLU A 102 9.89 4.31 27.26
N ASP A 103 10.92 3.74 26.62
CA ASP A 103 12.28 3.67 27.17
C ASP A 103 12.85 5.06 27.45
N TYR A 104 12.65 6.00 26.52
CA TYR A 104 13.08 7.38 26.71
C TYR A 104 12.38 8.03 27.92
N VAL A 105 11.06 7.85 28.07
CA VAL A 105 10.30 8.41 29.20
C VAL A 105 10.72 7.77 30.52
N ALA A 106 10.95 6.46 30.54
CA ALA A 106 11.41 5.73 31.72
C ALA A 106 12.79 6.19 32.22
N GLY A 107 13.66 6.63 31.30
CA GLY A 107 14.98 7.20 31.63
C GLY A 107 14.96 8.62 32.21
N LEU A 108 13.81 9.31 32.23
CA LEU A 108 13.71 10.69 32.71
C LEU A 108 13.33 10.78 34.20
N PRO A 109 13.75 11.85 34.90
CA PRO A 109 13.20 12.18 36.21
C PRO A 109 11.69 12.37 36.13
N THR A 110 10.94 11.90 37.14
CA THR A 110 9.47 11.88 37.16
C THR A 110 8.83 13.24 36.85
N ALA A 111 9.40 14.34 37.35
CA ALA A 111 8.90 15.69 37.07
C ALA A 111 8.97 16.03 35.58
N ARG A 112 10.01 15.57 34.88
CA ARG A 112 10.20 15.79 33.45
C ARG A 112 9.40 14.79 32.62
N ALA A 113 9.30 13.54 33.04
CA ALA A 113 8.47 12.52 32.38
C ALA A 113 7.01 12.99 32.20
N LYS A 114 6.43 13.64 33.23
CA LYS A 114 5.07 14.21 33.18
C LYS A 114 4.87 15.33 32.15
N THR A 115 5.95 15.93 31.64
CA THR A 115 5.88 16.99 30.62
C THR A 115 6.01 16.45 29.20
N ILE A 116 6.38 15.18 29.04
CA ILE A 116 6.47 14.55 27.73
C ILE A 116 5.07 14.15 27.30
N VAL A 117 4.68 14.60 26.10
CA VAL A 117 3.39 14.27 25.50
C VAL A 117 3.52 12.97 24.73
N ASP A 118 2.57 12.06 24.90
CA ASP A 118 2.56 10.79 24.16
C ASP A 118 2.42 11.00 22.64
N PRO A 119 3.08 10.18 21.82
CA PRO A 119 2.92 10.22 20.37
C PRO A 119 1.51 9.81 19.96
N GLN A 120 0.96 10.49 18.96
CA GLN A 120 -0.31 10.13 18.35
C GLN A 120 -0.01 9.30 17.09
N TRP A 121 -0.07 7.98 17.22
CA TRP A 121 0.23 7.09 16.10
C TRP A 121 -0.93 6.99 15.11
N PRO A 122 -0.66 6.99 13.80
CA PRO A 122 -1.68 6.68 12.82
C PRO A 122 -2.13 5.21 12.99
N THR A 123 -3.38 4.93 12.61
CA THR A 123 -3.92 3.58 12.61
C THR A 123 -3.86 3.02 11.19
N PRO A 124 -3.05 1.98 10.93
CA PRO A 124 -3.03 1.30 9.65
C PRO A 124 -4.43 0.79 9.28
N PRO A 125 -4.80 0.76 7.98
CA PRO A 125 -6.06 0.16 7.55
C PRO A 125 -6.08 -1.32 8.00
N ARG A 126 -7.25 -1.87 8.34
CA ARG A 126 -7.39 -3.31 8.70
C ARG A 126 -7.10 -4.20 7.49
N PRO A 127 -6.56 -5.43 7.64
CA PRO A 127 -6.25 -6.30 6.52
C PRO A 127 -7.42 -6.44 5.52
N ILE A 128 -7.13 -6.50 4.22
CA ILE A 128 -8.18 -6.71 3.21
C ILE A 128 -8.56 -8.19 3.24
N ASN A 129 -9.76 -8.50 3.73
CA ASN A 129 -10.36 -9.77 3.41
C ASN A 129 -10.91 -9.68 1.98
N HIS A 130 -10.26 -10.37 1.03
CA HIS A 130 -10.79 -10.52 -0.33
C HIS A 130 -12.17 -11.20 -0.36
N SER A 131 -12.54 -11.85 0.75
CA SER A 131 -13.90 -12.29 1.08
C SER A 131 -14.74 -11.09 1.53
N THR A 132 -15.26 -10.33 0.57
CA THR A 132 -16.51 -9.51 0.51
C THR A 132 -17.15 -8.80 1.72
N GLU A 133 -16.76 -8.99 2.99
CA GLU A 133 -17.64 -8.66 4.12
C GLU A 133 -17.11 -7.58 5.09
N SER A 134 -15.91 -7.02 4.91
CA SER A 134 -15.35 -6.09 5.92
C SER A 134 -14.59 -4.88 5.38
N ALA A 135 -15.01 -4.35 4.23
CA ALA A 135 -14.54 -3.06 3.74
C ALA A 135 -15.55 -1.94 4.03
N PRO A 136 -15.08 -0.69 4.19
CA PRO A 136 -15.98 0.46 4.22
C PRO A 136 -16.77 0.53 2.92
N SER A 137 -18.08 0.77 3.04
CA SER A 137 -18.97 0.91 1.89
C SER A 137 -18.46 1.98 0.92
N PRO A 138 -18.61 1.78 -0.40
CA PRO A 138 -18.31 2.82 -1.38
C PRO A 138 -19.09 4.09 -1.03
N THR A 139 -18.49 5.24 -1.31
CA THR A 139 -19.19 6.52 -1.16
C THR A 139 -20.39 6.58 -2.12
N ALA A 140 -21.40 7.39 -1.80
CA ALA A 140 -22.59 7.51 -2.64
C ALA A 140 -22.26 7.91 -4.11
N SER A 141 -21.14 8.62 -4.33
CA SER A 141 -20.65 8.96 -5.66
C SER A 141 -20.05 7.77 -6.41
N GLU A 142 -19.41 6.83 -5.72
CA GLU A 142 -18.83 5.62 -6.30
C GLU A 142 -19.93 4.58 -6.58
N ALA A 143 -20.95 4.50 -5.72
CA ALA A 143 -22.13 3.67 -5.93
C ALA A 143 -22.99 4.16 -7.12
N ALA A 144 -23.06 5.47 -7.37
CA ALA A 144 -23.78 6.03 -8.51
C ALA A 144 -23.11 5.78 -9.87
N ALA A 145 -21.77 5.63 -9.89
CA ALA A 145 -21.04 5.18 -11.08
C ALA A 145 -21.20 3.67 -11.34
N ALA A 146 -21.70 2.92 -10.34
CA ALA A 146 -21.89 1.48 -10.37
C ALA A 146 -23.28 1.04 -10.88
N THR A 147 -24.12 1.98 -11.32
CA THR A 147 -25.53 1.74 -11.66
C THR A 147 -25.78 1.27 -13.11
N ASP A 148 -24.74 0.96 -13.89
CA ASP A 148 -24.92 0.23 -15.15
C ASP A 148 -24.95 -1.28 -14.85
N GLU A 149 -25.91 -2.00 -15.43
CA GLU A 149 -26.19 -3.44 -15.22
C GLU A 149 -25.04 -4.39 -15.68
N ASP A 150 -23.87 -3.84 -16.03
CA ASP A 150 -22.72 -4.54 -16.55
C ASP A 150 -21.72 -4.90 -15.44
N GLY A 151 -21.22 -6.14 -15.44
CA GLY A 151 -20.21 -6.64 -14.48
C GLY A 151 -18.94 -5.79 -14.34
N ALA A 152 -18.67 -4.91 -15.33
CA ALA A 152 -17.62 -3.88 -15.28
C ALA A 152 -17.77 -2.92 -14.08
N SER A 153 -18.99 -2.66 -13.62
CA SER A 153 -19.29 -1.84 -12.44
C SER A 153 -18.75 -2.48 -11.16
N VAL A 154 -19.02 -3.78 -10.94
CA VAL A 154 -18.55 -4.52 -9.76
C VAL A 154 -17.03 -4.67 -9.79
N LEU A 155 -16.47 -5.02 -10.94
CA LEU A 155 -15.02 -5.12 -11.14
C LEU A 155 -14.31 -3.80 -10.78
N THR A 156 -14.86 -2.67 -11.22
CA THR A 156 -14.34 -1.34 -10.91
C THR A 156 -14.38 -1.04 -9.43
N VAL A 157 -15.53 -1.27 -8.78
CA VAL A 157 -15.71 -0.99 -7.34
C VAL A 157 -14.75 -1.83 -6.50
N ASP A 158 -14.62 -3.13 -6.79
CA ASP A 158 -13.73 -4.02 -6.05
C ASP A 158 -12.26 -3.66 -6.23
N THR A 159 -11.86 -3.29 -7.44
CA THR A 159 -10.48 -2.87 -7.72
C THR A 159 -10.15 -1.55 -7.03
N LEU A 160 -11.07 -0.59 -7.12
CA LEU A 160 -10.93 0.70 -6.45
C LEU A 160 -10.86 0.55 -4.94
N ARG A 161 -11.65 -0.36 -4.36
CA ARG A 161 -11.61 -0.68 -2.93
C ARG A 161 -10.23 -1.15 -2.49
N VAL A 162 -9.60 -2.04 -3.26
CA VAL A 162 -8.23 -2.50 -2.97
C VAL A 162 -7.22 -1.36 -3.17
N ALA A 163 -7.33 -0.58 -4.26
CA ALA A 163 -6.46 0.56 -4.51
C ALA A 163 -6.51 1.61 -3.40
N ARG A 164 -7.71 1.94 -2.90
CA ARG A 164 -7.91 2.86 -1.76
C ARG A 164 -7.32 2.33 -0.47
N TRP A 165 -7.36 1.03 -0.26
CA TRP A 165 -6.70 0.43 0.88
C TRP A 165 -5.18 0.61 0.81
N VAL A 166 -4.57 0.37 -0.37
CA VAL A 166 -3.12 0.55 -0.59
C VAL A 166 -2.73 2.01 -0.39
N GLU A 167 -3.53 2.94 -0.90
CA GLU A 167 -3.35 4.39 -0.70
C GLU A 167 -3.35 4.77 0.79
N ARG A 168 -4.30 4.22 1.55
CA ARG A 168 -4.39 4.46 3.00
C ARG A 168 -3.20 3.90 3.75
N LEU A 169 -2.65 2.76 3.31
CA LEU A 169 -1.45 2.20 3.91
C LEU A 169 -0.24 3.11 3.68
N GLY A 170 -0.03 3.59 2.45
CA GLY A 170 1.03 4.58 2.15
C GLY A 170 0.88 5.88 2.94
N THR A 171 -0.36 6.40 3.04
CA THR A 171 -0.66 7.59 3.86
C THR A 171 -0.37 7.36 5.35
N CYS A 172 -0.67 6.16 5.85
CA CYS A 172 -0.36 5.78 7.23
C CYS A 172 1.14 5.76 7.49
N TRP A 173 1.94 5.22 6.56
CA TRP A 173 3.40 5.23 6.66
C TRP A 173 3.96 6.64 6.76
N GLU A 174 3.51 7.55 5.90
CA GLU A 174 3.97 8.94 5.96
C GLU A 174 3.59 9.66 7.25
N ALA A 175 2.37 9.44 7.74
CA ALA A 175 1.97 10.00 9.02
C ALA A 175 2.85 9.47 10.17
N LEU A 176 3.26 8.19 10.10
CA LEU A 176 4.18 7.59 11.06
C LEU A 176 5.55 8.28 11.00
N GLU A 177 6.08 8.48 9.80
CA GLU A 177 7.37 9.14 9.57
C GLU A 177 7.36 10.61 10.02
N VAL A 178 6.25 11.34 9.82
CA VAL A 178 6.08 12.70 10.35
C VAL A 178 6.20 12.71 11.87
N VAL A 179 5.55 11.78 12.57
CA VAL A 179 5.66 11.68 14.04
C VAL A 179 7.09 11.36 14.46
N ARG A 180 7.74 10.38 13.82
CA ARG A 180 9.14 10.00 14.09
C ARG A 180 10.08 11.19 13.95
N ILE A 181 10.04 11.89 12.81
CA ILE A 181 10.97 12.99 12.51
C ILE A 181 10.76 14.18 13.46
N SER A 182 9.51 14.46 13.85
CA SER A 182 9.17 15.57 14.75
C SER A 182 9.73 15.43 16.17
N ARG A 183 10.10 14.21 16.59
CA ARG A 183 10.54 13.91 17.97
C ARG A 183 12.00 13.49 18.00
N LYS A 184 12.83 14.29 18.68
CA LYS A 184 14.30 14.11 18.69
C LYS A 184 14.76 12.75 19.20
N HIS A 185 14.04 12.13 20.12
CA HIS A 185 14.43 10.84 20.71
C HIS A 185 13.97 9.63 19.89
N LEU A 186 13.06 9.82 18.93
CA LEU A 186 12.60 8.75 18.03
C LEU A 186 13.46 8.62 16.77
N ARG A 187 14.38 9.56 16.55
CA ARG A 187 15.26 9.59 15.40
C ARG A 187 16.70 9.29 15.81
N ALA A 188 17.39 8.53 14.98
CA ALA A 188 18.85 8.44 15.08
C ALA A 188 19.49 9.82 14.79
N ALA A 189 20.72 10.02 15.25
CA ALA A 189 21.38 11.33 15.26
C ALA A 189 21.52 12.02 13.88
N ARG A 190 21.32 11.29 12.78
CA ARG A 190 21.40 11.79 11.40
C ARG A 190 20.19 11.39 10.54
N ASP A 191 19.15 10.87 11.17
CA ASP A 191 17.97 10.37 10.50
C ASP A 191 16.87 11.44 10.55
N HIS A 192 16.95 12.41 9.64
CA HIS A 192 16.03 13.55 9.58
C HIS A 192 15.08 13.51 8.39
N GLU A 193 15.26 12.54 7.52
CA GLU A 193 14.50 12.40 6.28
C GLU A 193 13.44 11.30 6.43
N ALA A 194 12.35 11.43 5.68
CA ALA A 194 11.36 10.38 5.61
C ALA A 194 11.97 9.15 4.93
N ARG A 195 11.81 7.99 5.57
CA ARG A 195 12.25 6.71 5.01
C ARG A 195 11.24 6.28 3.94
N PRO A 196 11.70 5.57 2.89
CA PRO A 196 10.80 5.03 1.87
C PRO A 196 9.82 4.03 2.47
N PHE A 197 8.67 3.83 1.81
CA PHE A 197 7.72 2.81 2.22
C PHE A 197 8.37 1.41 2.26
N PRO A 198 8.17 0.61 3.33
CA PRO A 198 8.83 -0.67 3.47
C PRO A 198 8.11 -1.76 2.66
N ILE A 199 8.38 -1.80 1.36
CA ILE A 199 7.78 -2.79 0.45
C ILE A 199 8.27 -4.21 0.80
N ARG A 200 7.30 -5.13 0.94
CA ARG A 200 7.51 -6.58 1.07
C ARG A 200 7.03 -7.27 -0.20
N LEU A 201 7.85 -8.18 -0.71
CA LEU A 201 7.58 -8.88 -1.95
C LEU A 201 7.03 -10.27 -1.66
N THR A 202 6.11 -10.74 -2.51
CA THR A 202 5.70 -12.15 -2.48
C THR A 202 6.89 -13.03 -2.84
N GLU A 203 7.09 -14.13 -2.12
CA GLU A 203 8.06 -15.13 -2.55
C GLU A 203 7.68 -15.67 -3.94
N PRO A 204 8.65 -15.88 -4.84
CA PRO A 204 8.37 -16.58 -6.08
C PRO A 204 7.86 -17.98 -5.73
N ALA A 205 6.71 -18.36 -6.28
CA ALA A 205 6.20 -19.72 -6.12
C ALA A 205 7.30 -20.70 -6.59
N ALA A 206 7.74 -21.58 -5.68
CA ALA A 206 8.72 -22.60 -6.01
C ALA A 206 8.16 -23.46 -7.17
N ALA A 207 8.88 -23.47 -8.28
CA ALA A 207 8.54 -24.22 -9.50
C ALA A 207 8.64 -25.74 -9.29
#